data_AF-A0A7L2T9E2-F1
#
_entry.id   AF-A0A7L2T9E2-F1
#
_cell.length_a   1.000
_cell.length_b   1.000
_cell.length_c   1.000
_cell.angle_alpha   90.00
_cell.angle_beta   90.00
_cell.angle_gamma   90.00
#
_symmetry.space_group_name_H-M   'P 1'
#
loop_
_entity.id
_entity.type
_entity.pdbx_description
1 polymer ?
#
loop_
_entity_poly.entity_id
_entity_poly.type
_entity_poly.pdbx_seq_one_letter_code
_entity_poly.pdbx_strand_id
1 'polypeptide(L)'
;LKVNQPKFNQRRISSAKFLGELYNYRMVESAVIFRTLYSFTSFGVNPDGSPSPLDPPEHLFRIRLVCTILDTCGQYFDRGSSKRKLDCFLVYFQRYVWWKKSLDVWTKDHPFPIDIDYMISDTLELLRPKIKLCNSLEEAVRQVQDLEREFLIKLGIVNDKDSKDSITEGENLEEDEEEEEGGAETEEQSGNESEVNEPEEE
;
A
#
# COMPACT_ATOMS: atom_id res chain seq x y z
N LEU A 1 7.48 15.45 0.07
CA LEU A 1 6.72 15.61 1.35
C LEU A 1 7.07 16.91 2.08
N LYS A 2 8.35 17.30 2.20
CA LYS A 2 8.79 18.52 2.95
C LYS A 2 8.21 19.84 2.43
N VAL A 3 8.09 20.00 1.10
CA VAL A 3 7.39 21.15 0.49
C VAL A 3 5.97 20.71 0.17
N ASN A 4 5.00 21.18 0.96
CA ASN A 4 3.61 20.75 0.89
C ASN A 4 2.68 21.90 0.46
N GLN A 5 2.87 22.40 -0.76
CA GLN A 5 2.05 23.48 -1.32
C GLN A 5 1.14 22.93 -2.45
N PRO A 6 -0.18 23.23 -2.44
CA PRO A 6 -1.12 22.69 -3.42
C PRO A 6 -0.75 22.90 -4.89
N LYS A 7 -0.10 24.02 -5.23
CA LYS A 7 0.38 24.31 -6.60
C LYS A 7 1.37 23.28 -7.16
N PHE A 8 1.99 22.46 -6.31
CA PHE A 8 2.89 21.39 -6.74
C PHE A 8 2.23 20.01 -6.77
N ASN A 9 0.92 19.90 -6.49
CA ASN A 9 0.24 18.62 -6.40
C ASN A 9 0.30 17.84 -7.71
N GLN A 10 0.01 18.47 -8.86
CA GLN A 10 0.14 17.81 -10.17
C GLN A 10 1.54 17.24 -10.39
N ARG A 11 2.59 18.05 -10.17
CA ARG A 11 3.98 17.60 -10.30
C ARG A 11 4.30 16.42 -9.39
N ARG A 12 3.80 16.41 -8.15
CA ARG A 12 4.00 15.31 -7.20
C ARG A 12 3.29 14.03 -7.63
N ILE A 13 2.05 14.12 -8.12
CA ILE A 13 1.33 12.98 -8.71
C ILE A 13 2.11 12.44 -9.91
N SER A 14 2.52 13.30 -10.85
CA SER A 14 3.32 12.88 -12.01
C SER A 14 4.63 12.21 -11.60
N SER A 15 5.30 12.68 -10.56
CA SER A 15 6.53 12.07 -10.05
C SER A 15 6.28 10.69 -9.43
N ALA A 16 5.16 10.53 -8.69
CA ALA A 16 4.77 9.24 -8.13
C ALA A 16 4.39 8.22 -9.20
N LYS A 17 3.60 8.63 -10.20
CA LYS A 17 3.28 7.79 -11.36
C LYS A 17 4.55 7.41 -12.12
N PHE A 18 5.42 8.37 -12.41
CA PHE A 18 6.69 8.10 -13.09
C PHE A 18 7.55 7.09 -12.33
N LEU A 19 7.60 7.15 -11.00
CA LEU A 19 8.30 6.14 -10.20
C LEU A 19 7.69 4.73 -10.35
N GLY A 20 6.36 4.62 -10.38
CA GLY A 20 5.68 3.35 -10.68
C GLY A 20 6.03 2.82 -12.07
N GLU A 21 6.06 3.69 -13.08
CA GLU A 21 6.49 3.30 -14.43
C GLU A 21 7.95 2.85 -14.45
N LEU A 22 8.86 3.53 -13.73
CA LEU A 22 10.25 3.08 -13.65
C LEU A 22 10.36 1.63 -13.13
N TYR A 23 9.49 1.22 -12.20
CA TYR A 23 9.43 -0.17 -11.78
C TYR A 23 8.89 -1.08 -12.89
N ASN A 24 7.79 -0.70 -13.56
CA ASN A 24 7.21 -1.47 -14.67
C ASN A 24 8.22 -1.73 -15.80
N TYR A 25 9.11 -0.77 -16.06
CA TYR A 25 10.19 -0.87 -17.05
C TYR A 25 11.52 -1.38 -16.47
N ARG A 26 11.52 -1.96 -15.26
CA ARG A 26 12.69 -2.59 -14.60
C ARG A 26 13.89 -1.65 -14.38
N MET A 27 13.63 -0.35 -14.27
CA MET A 27 14.66 0.65 -13.94
C MET A 27 14.89 0.78 -12.42
N VAL A 28 13.93 0.33 -11.61
CA VAL A 28 14.05 0.25 -10.15
C VAL A 28 13.44 -1.04 -9.62
N GLU A 29 13.99 -1.54 -8.52
CA GLU A 29 13.50 -2.72 -7.83
C GLU A 29 12.27 -2.44 -6.95
N SER A 30 11.54 -3.51 -6.59
CA SER A 30 10.38 -3.43 -5.70
C SER A 30 10.70 -2.80 -4.34
N ALA A 31 11.93 -2.96 -3.84
CA ALA A 31 12.39 -2.36 -2.59
C ALA A 31 12.26 -0.83 -2.59
N VAL A 32 12.51 -0.17 -3.72
CA VAL A 32 12.38 1.29 -3.88
C VAL A 32 10.91 1.70 -3.79
N ILE A 33 10.00 0.93 -4.39
CA ILE A 33 8.56 1.17 -4.34
C ILE A 33 8.05 1.05 -2.91
N PHE A 34 8.35 -0.05 -2.22
CA PHE A 34 7.91 -0.24 -0.84
C PHE A 34 8.47 0.81 0.11
N ARG A 35 9.77 1.14 0.00
CA ARG A 35 10.38 2.22 0.81
C ARG A 35 9.65 3.55 0.60
N THR A 36 9.24 3.85 -0.64
CA THR A 36 8.50 5.06 -0.98
C THR A 36 7.09 5.03 -0.39
N LEU A 37 6.35 3.93 -0.55
CA LEU A 37 5.02 3.73 0.01
C LEU A 37 5.02 3.92 1.54
N TYR A 38 5.94 3.28 2.25
CA TYR A 38 6.11 3.46 3.70
C TYR A 38 6.50 4.89 4.06
N SER A 39 7.32 5.57 3.24
CA SER A 39 7.66 6.98 3.50
C SER A 39 6.42 7.88 3.46
N PHE A 40 5.41 7.58 2.63
CA PHE A 40 4.16 8.33 2.65
C PHE A 40 3.45 8.13 3.99
N THR A 41 3.30 6.91 4.49
CA THR A 41 2.52 6.66 5.72
C THR A 41 3.27 6.93 7.03
N SER A 42 4.60 7.12 7.00
CA SER A 42 5.42 7.30 8.21
C SER A 42 6.20 8.62 8.29
N PHE A 43 6.63 9.20 7.16
CA PHE A 43 7.49 10.38 7.21
C PHE A 43 6.73 11.62 7.68
N GLY A 44 7.13 12.11 8.86
CA GLY A 44 6.51 13.25 9.51
C GLY A 44 5.08 12.97 9.95
N VAL A 45 4.71 11.71 10.16
CA VAL A 45 3.43 11.30 10.76
C VAL A 45 3.73 10.92 12.21
N ASN A 46 2.94 11.42 13.16
CA ASN A 46 3.13 11.07 14.56
C ASN A 46 2.68 9.61 14.78
N PRO A 47 3.40 8.82 15.58
CA PRO A 47 3.12 7.39 15.76
C PRO A 47 1.80 7.09 16.50
N ASP A 48 1.23 8.10 17.17
CA ASP A 48 -0.07 8.04 17.83
C ASP A 48 -1.23 8.45 16.91
N GLY A 49 -0.95 8.82 15.66
CA GLY A 49 -1.94 9.32 14.70
C GLY A 49 -2.33 10.78 14.89
N SER A 50 -1.71 11.49 15.83
CA SER A 50 -1.98 12.92 16.03
C SER A 50 -1.47 13.76 14.86
N PRO A 51 -2.10 14.92 14.57
CA PRO A 51 -1.67 15.79 13.48
C PRO A 51 -0.24 16.31 13.69
N SER A 52 0.47 16.54 12.58
CA SER A 52 1.81 17.12 12.59
C SER A 52 1.92 18.28 11.59
N PRO A 53 2.97 19.12 11.66
CA PRO A 53 3.20 20.17 10.66
C PRO A 53 3.31 19.66 9.23
N LEU A 54 3.80 18.43 9.04
CA LEU A 54 3.91 17.80 7.73
C LEU A 54 2.69 16.96 7.38
N ASP A 55 1.81 16.65 8.33
CA ASP A 55 0.55 15.93 8.14
C ASP A 55 -0.62 16.60 8.88
N PRO A 56 -1.03 17.81 8.46
CA PRO A 56 -2.13 18.51 9.11
C PRO A 56 -3.47 17.79 8.88
N PRO A 57 -4.51 18.08 9.68
CA PRO A 57 -5.72 17.26 9.74
C PRO A 57 -6.41 17.02 8.38
N GLU A 58 -6.72 18.10 7.66
CA GLU A 58 -7.46 18.05 6.37
C GLU A 58 -6.59 17.62 5.18
N HIS A 59 -5.29 17.43 5.39
CA HIS A 59 -4.38 17.14 4.30
C HIS A 59 -4.35 15.65 3.96
N LEU A 60 -5.16 15.26 2.97
CA LEU A 60 -5.34 13.87 2.52
C LEU A 60 -4.45 13.49 1.32
N PHE A 61 -3.55 14.37 0.87
CA PHE A 61 -2.78 14.14 -0.36
C PHE A 61 -1.84 12.94 -0.30
N ARG A 62 -1.42 12.52 0.90
CA ARG A 62 -0.61 11.30 1.06
C ARG A 62 -1.35 10.04 0.63
N ILE A 63 -2.67 9.96 0.90
CA ILE A 63 -3.53 8.86 0.45
C ILE A 63 -3.51 8.82 -1.08
N ARG A 64 -3.70 9.97 -1.73
CA ARG A 64 -3.64 10.08 -3.19
C ARG A 64 -2.31 9.61 -3.77
N LEU A 65 -1.19 9.90 -3.11
CA LEU A 65 0.14 9.45 -3.54
C LEU A 65 0.31 7.93 -3.42
N VAL A 66 -0.20 7.34 -2.35
CA VAL A 66 -0.21 5.87 -2.17
C VAL A 66 -1.04 5.23 -3.28
N CYS A 67 -2.30 5.64 -3.46
CA CYS A 67 -3.17 5.12 -4.52
C CYS A 67 -2.53 5.30 -5.90
N THR A 68 -1.92 6.45 -6.19
CA THR A 68 -1.23 6.67 -7.49
C THR A 68 -0.15 5.62 -7.77
N ILE A 69 0.71 5.29 -6.80
CA ILE A 69 1.74 4.27 -6.99
C ILE A 69 1.09 2.88 -7.16
N LEU A 70 0.13 2.57 -6.29
CA LEU A 70 -0.56 1.28 -6.28
C LEU A 70 -1.36 1.02 -7.57
N ASP A 71 -2.05 2.02 -8.11
CA ASP A 71 -2.75 1.93 -9.39
C ASP A 71 -1.80 1.80 -10.59
N THR A 72 -0.56 2.27 -10.46
CA THR A 72 0.43 2.24 -11.55
C THR A 72 1.17 0.91 -11.64
N CYS A 73 1.57 0.34 -10.49
CA CYS A 73 2.41 -0.86 -10.46
C CYS A 73 2.01 -1.91 -9.42
N GLY A 74 0.96 -1.68 -8.63
CA GLY A 74 0.57 -2.57 -7.53
C GLY A 74 0.11 -3.95 -7.99
N GLN A 75 -0.44 -4.06 -9.20
CA GLN A 75 -0.93 -5.33 -9.75
C GLN A 75 0.18 -6.39 -9.91
N TYR A 76 1.44 -5.97 -10.01
CA TYR A 76 2.60 -6.86 -10.14
C TYR A 76 3.09 -7.40 -8.78
N PHE A 77 2.51 -6.95 -7.66
CA PHE A 77 2.79 -7.45 -6.32
C PHE A 77 1.76 -8.51 -5.90
N ASP A 78 1.51 -9.50 -6.76
CA ASP A 78 0.48 -10.54 -6.59
C ASP A 78 1.04 -11.91 -6.21
N ARG A 79 2.37 -12.12 -6.28
CA ARG A 79 3.05 -13.40 -5.98
C ARG A 79 4.25 -13.25 -5.03
N GLY A 80 4.68 -14.38 -4.47
CA GLY A 80 5.93 -14.49 -3.72
C GLY A 80 6.12 -13.50 -2.56
N SER A 81 7.36 -13.05 -2.38
CA SER A 81 7.75 -12.13 -1.31
C SER A 81 7.13 -10.73 -1.48
N SER A 82 6.98 -10.24 -2.71
CA SER A 82 6.38 -8.94 -3.01
C SER A 82 4.89 -8.88 -2.64
N LYS A 83 4.14 -9.97 -2.85
CA LYS A 83 2.77 -10.12 -2.36
C LYS A 83 2.68 -9.93 -0.85
N ARG A 84 3.53 -10.63 -0.09
CA ARG A 84 3.58 -10.52 1.37
C ARG A 84 3.94 -9.11 1.83
N LYS A 85 4.91 -8.47 1.16
CA LYS A 85 5.30 -7.07 1.43
C LYS A 85 4.13 -6.10 1.19
N LEU A 86 3.36 -6.29 0.11
CA LEU A 86 2.17 -5.48 -0.17
C LEU A 86 1.08 -5.73 0.87
N ASP A 87 0.77 -6.98 1.20
CA ASP A 87 -0.25 -7.33 2.20
C ASP A 87 0.07 -6.67 3.56
N CYS A 88 1.35 -6.70 3.98
CA CYS A 88 1.80 -6.01 5.19
C CYS A 88 1.62 -4.49 5.08
N PHE A 89 2.02 -3.88 3.96
CA PHE A 89 1.89 -2.44 3.75
C PHE A 89 0.42 -2.00 3.80
N LEU A 90 -0.50 -2.76 3.20
CA LEU A 90 -1.94 -2.44 3.19
C LEU A 90 -2.52 -2.39 4.61
N VAL A 91 -2.07 -3.25 5.53
CA VAL A 91 -2.47 -3.19 6.95
C VAL A 91 -2.05 -1.86 7.59
N TYR A 92 -0.79 -1.44 7.39
CA TYR A 92 -0.32 -0.13 7.87
C TYR A 92 -1.04 1.06 7.20
N PHE A 93 -1.32 0.95 5.90
CA PHE A 93 -2.02 1.99 5.15
C PHE A 93 -3.46 2.16 5.63
N GLN A 94 -4.18 1.07 5.90
CA GLN A 94 -5.52 1.13 6.49
C GLN A 94 -5.50 1.82 7.86
N ARG A 95 -4.53 1.52 8.73
CA ARG A 95 -4.37 2.26 10.00
C ARG A 95 -4.12 3.75 9.78
N TYR A 96 -3.26 4.11 8.83
CA TYR A 96 -3.01 5.52 8.49
C TYR A 96 -4.28 6.23 8.01
N VAL A 97 -5.07 5.60 7.14
CA VAL A 97 -6.36 6.15 6.68
C VAL A 97 -7.29 6.38 7.88
N TRP A 98 -7.39 5.42 8.79
CA TRP A 98 -8.24 5.55 9.98
C TRP A 98 -7.77 6.64 10.94
N TRP A 99 -6.46 6.82 11.13
CA TRP A 99 -5.95 7.98 11.86
C TRP A 99 -6.44 9.30 11.26
N LYS A 100 -6.43 9.44 9.92
CA LYS A 100 -6.96 10.64 9.27
C LYS A 100 -8.47 10.79 9.46
N LYS A 101 -9.24 9.70 9.31
CA LYS A 101 -10.71 9.70 9.45
C LYS A 101 -11.17 10.03 10.87
N SER A 102 -10.40 9.64 11.88
CA SER A 102 -10.75 9.83 13.30
C SER A 102 -10.40 11.21 13.86
N LEU A 103 -9.89 12.14 13.04
CA LEU A 103 -9.58 13.50 13.49
C LEU A 103 -10.85 14.33 13.69
N ASP A 104 -10.84 15.18 14.73
CA ASP A 104 -12.00 16.00 15.15
C ASP A 104 -12.46 17.03 14.11
N VAL A 105 -11.66 17.30 13.08
CA VAL A 105 -12.05 18.20 11.97
C VAL A 105 -13.22 17.62 11.16
N TRP A 106 -13.38 16.30 11.15
CA TRP A 106 -14.45 15.63 10.44
C TRP A 106 -15.70 15.54 11.32
N THR A 107 -16.75 16.23 10.90
CA THR A 107 -18.02 16.31 11.63
C THR A 107 -19.19 16.04 10.68
N LYS A 108 -20.42 16.05 11.18
CA LYS A 108 -21.61 15.90 10.32
C LYS A 108 -21.72 16.99 9.26
N ASP A 109 -21.33 18.22 9.62
CA ASP A 109 -21.38 19.39 8.73
C ASP A 109 -20.12 19.52 7.85
N HIS A 110 -19.04 18.83 8.23
CA HIS A 110 -17.79 18.75 7.49
C HIS A 110 -17.32 17.29 7.40
N PRO A 111 -18.01 16.44 6.62
CA PRO A 111 -17.70 15.01 6.58
C PRO A 111 -16.37 14.74 5.90
N PHE A 112 -15.76 13.59 6.23
CA PHE A 112 -14.60 13.10 5.49
C PHE A 112 -14.95 12.98 3.98
N PRO A 113 -14.07 13.42 3.06
CA PRO A 113 -14.40 13.47 1.64
C PRO A 113 -14.66 12.08 1.04
N ILE A 114 -15.87 11.87 0.52
CA ILE A 114 -16.30 10.57 0.00
C ILE A 114 -15.53 10.11 -1.25
N ASP A 115 -14.99 11.05 -2.03
CA ASP A 115 -14.13 10.76 -3.19
C ASP A 115 -12.83 10.07 -2.77
N ILE A 116 -12.31 10.39 -1.58
CA ILE A 116 -11.14 9.72 -1.01
C ILE A 116 -11.51 8.30 -0.57
N ASP A 117 -12.70 8.10 -0.02
CA ASP A 117 -13.17 6.77 0.38
C ASP A 117 -13.31 5.83 -0.81
N TYR A 118 -13.94 6.27 -1.89
CA TYR A 118 -14.04 5.48 -3.12
C TYR A 118 -12.67 5.18 -3.71
N MET A 119 -11.77 6.18 -3.77
CA MET A 119 -10.40 5.97 -4.25
C MET A 119 -9.66 4.88 -3.47
N ILE A 120 -9.81 4.86 -2.14
CA ILE A 120 -9.17 3.83 -1.31
C ILE A 120 -9.81 2.46 -1.58
N SER A 121 -11.15 2.38 -1.60
CA SER A 121 -11.88 1.12 -1.84
C SER A 121 -11.48 0.53 -3.19
N ASP A 122 -11.57 1.32 -4.25
CA ASP A 122 -11.31 0.91 -5.63
C ASP A 122 -9.87 0.39 -5.78
N THR A 123 -8.87 1.14 -5.28
CA THR A 123 -7.46 0.70 -5.33
C THR A 123 -7.24 -0.60 -4.54
N LEU A 124 -7.79 -0.71 -3.33
CA LEU A 124 -7.55 -1.90 -2.49
C LEU A 124 -8.27 -3.14 -3.03
N GLU A 125 -9.50 -2.99 -3.51
CA GLU A 125 -10.30 -4.07 -4.09
C GLU A 125 -9.73 -4.54 -5.43
N LEU A 126 -9.20 -3.63 -6.26
CA LEU A 126 -8.49 -3.96 -7.49
C LEU A 126 -7.29 -4.87 -7.19
N LEU A 127 -6.47 -4.50 -6.19
CA LEU A 127 -5.26 -5.25 -5.86
C LEU A 127 -5.56 -6.55 -5.11
N ARG A 128 -6.60 -6.55 -4.29
CA ARG A 128 -6.98 -7.65 -3.40
C ARG A 128 -8.51 -7.72 -3.32
N PRO A 129 -9.18 -8.43 -4.25
CA PRO A 129 -10.65 -8.51 -4.27
C PRO A 129 -11.30 -9.11 -3.03
N LYS A 130 -10.52 -9.83 -2.19
CA LYS A 130 -10.96 -10.43 -0.92
C LYS A 130 -10.47 -9.66 0.30
N ILE A 131 -9.93 -8.45 0.13
CA ILE A 131 -9.43 -7.66 1.24
C ILE A 131 -10.57 -7.28 2.18
N LYS A 132 -10.29 -7.36 3.47
CA LYS A 132 -11.21 -6.85 4.49
C LYS A 132 -10.87 -5.38 4.75
N LEU A 133 -11.72 -4.48 4.27
CA LEU A 133 -11.63 -3.07 4.63
C LEU A 133 -12.01 -2.90 6.10
N CYS A 134 -11.16 -2.21 6.85
CA CYS A 134 -11.40 -1.89 8.25
C CYS A 134 -12.57 -0.92 8.37
N ASN A 135 -13.48 -1.19 9.30
CA ASN A 135 -14.68 -0.36 9.54
C ASN A 135 -14.56 0.55 10.76
N SER A 136 -13.43 0.49 11.48
CA SER A 136 -13.14 1.41 12.57
C SER A 136 -11.62 1.56 12.81
N LEU A 137 -11.24 2.59 13.57
CA LEU A 137 -9.85 2.79 13.98
C LEU A 137 -9.36 1.64 14.85
N GLU A 138 -10.20 1.13 15.74
CA GLU A 138 -9.87 0.01 16.64
C GLU A 138 -9.57 -1.25 15.85
N GLU A 139 -10.34 -1.52 14.78
CA GLU A 139 -10.09 -2.65 13.89
C GLU A 139 -8.74 -2.50 13.17
N ALA A 140 -8.45 -1.32 12.62
CA ALA A 140 -7.20 -1.07 11.91
C ALA A 140 -5.98 -1.14 12.84
N VAL A 141 -6.08 -0.61 14.06
CA VAL A 141 -5.04 -0.73 15.09
C VAL A 141 -4.82 -2.18 15.47
N ARG A 142 -5.88 -2.97 15.65
CA ARG A 142 -5.79 -4.40 15.98
C ARG A 142 -5.07 -5.19 14.87
N GLN A 143 -5.41 -4.95 13.60
CA GLN A 143 -4.72 -5.63 12.49
C GLN A 143 -3.22 -5.36 12.49
N VAL A 144 -2.80 -4.11 12.79
CA VAL A 144 -1.37 -3.80 12.90
C VAL A 144 -0.73 -4.48 14.11
N GLN A 145 -1.40 -4.50 15.27
CA GLN A 145 -0.87 -5.18 16.46
C GLN A 145 -0.69 -6.69 16.24
N ASP A 146 -1.64 -7.33 15.54
CA ASP A 146 -1.54 -8.75 15.21
C ASP A 146 -0.38 -9.01 14.23
N LEU A 147 -0.20 -8.15 13.23
CA LEU A 147 0.93 -8.19 12.29
C LEU A 147 2.29 -7.99 13.00
N GLU A 148 2.40 -6.98 13.87
CA GLU A 148 3.62 -6.70 14.65
C GLU A 148 3.95 -7.86 15.60
N ARG A 149 2.94 -8.49 16.21
CA ARG A 149 3.14 -9.69 17.05
C ARG A 149 3.74 -10.84 16.25
N GLU A 150 3.24 -11.09 15.04
CA GLU A 150 3.80 -12.12 14.15
C GLU A 150 5.27 -11.84 13.83
N PHE A 151 5.63 -10.57 13.56
CA PHE A 151 7.02 -10.19 13.34
C PHE A 151 7.90 -10.36 14.58
N LEU A 152 7.41 -9.99 15.77
CA LEU A 152 8.16 -10.17 17.02
C LEU A 152 8.47 -11.64 17.32
N ILE A 153 7.53 -12.55 17.01
CA ILE A 153 7.73 -14.00 17.13
C ILE A 153 8.78 -14.46 16.12
N LYS A 154 8.68 -14.04 14.85
CA LYS A 154 9.64 -14.39 13.79
C LYS A 154 11.06 -13.88 14.07
N LEU A 155 11.19 -12.73 14.73
CA LEU A 155 12.48 -12.18 15.16
C LEU A 155 13.00 -12.82 16.46
N GLY A 156 12.26 -13.76 17.08
CA GLY A 156 12.66 -14.42 18.32
C GLY A 156 12.68 -13.51 19.56
N ILE A 157 12.05 -12.33 19.48
CA ILE A 157 12.01 -11.35 20.58
C ILE A 157 10.97 -11.74 21.63
N VAL A 158 9.94 -12.48 21.23
CA VAL A 158 8.87 -12.99 22.10
C VAL A 158 8.73 -14.49 21.90
N ASN A 159 8.79 -15.26 22.99
CA ASN A 159 8.52 -16.70 22.94
C ASN A 159 7.02 -16.98 22.96
N ASP A 160 6.58 -17.84 22.04
CA ASP A 160 5.21 -18.34 21.93
C ASP A 160 4.89 -19.29 23.10
N LYS A 161 4.69 -18.74 24.29
CA LYS A 161 4.33 -19.51 25.50
C LYS A 161 2.83 -19.61 25.74
N ASP A 162 1.99 -19.00 24.89
CA ASP A 162 0.54 -19.06 25.01
C ASP A 162 -0.18 -19.80 23.86
N SER A 163 0.53 -20.28 22.83
CA SER A 163 -0.07 -21.16 21.80
C SER A 163 0.26 -22.62 22.11
N LYS A 164 -0.67 -23.29 22.79
CA LYS A 164 -0.72 -24.75 22.78
C LYS A 164 -1.17 -25.18 21.39
N ASP A 165 -0.42 -26.12 20.81
CA ASP A 165 -0.64 -26.82 19.53
C ASP A 165 0.00 -26.17 18.29
N SER A 166 1.30 -26.42 18.10
CA SER A 166 1.77 -27.41 17.10
C SER A 166 3.29 -27.33 16.93
N ILE A 167 3.99 -28.41 17.25
CA ILE A 167 5.38 -28.64 16.84
C ILE A 167 5.34 -29.18 15.42
N THR A 168 6.06 -28.57 14.48
CA THR A 168 6.80 -29.30 13.44
C THR A 168 7.96 -28.44 12.94
N GLU A 169 9.14 -29.01 13.19
CA GLU A 169 10.41 -28.96 12.44
C GLU A 169 10.79 -27.69 11.69
N GLY A 170 11.94 -27.16 12.08
CA GLY A 170 12.50 -25.94 11.54
C GLY A 170 12.94 -26.04 10.09
N GLU A 171 12.99 -24.88 9.45
CA GLU A 171 13.82 -24.60 8.30
C GLU A 171 14.04 -23.08 8.21
N ASN A 172 15.32 -22.74 8.03
CA ASN A 172 15.91 -21.50 7.52
C ASN A 172 15.45 -20.13 8.06
N LEU A 173 16.36 -19.55 8.85
CA LEU A 173 16.72 -18.14 8.68
C LEU A 173 17.13 -17.94 7.20
N GLU A 174 16.20 -17.54 6.35
CA GLU A 174 16.56 -16.77 5.16
C GLU A 174 17.09 -15.44 5.68
N GLU A 175 18.41 -15.38 5.88
CA GLU A 175 19.13 -14.14 5.67
C GLU A 175 18.69 -13.64 4.29
N ASP A 176 18.08 -12.46 4.22
CA ASP A 176 17.91 -11.68 2.98
C ASP A 176 19.35 -11.44 2.45
N GLU A 177 19.95 -12.45 1.84
CA GLU A 177 20.93 -12.22 0.79
C GLU A 177 20.14 -11.52 -0.31
N GLU A 178 20.57 -10.30 -0.63
CA GLU A 178 20.12 -9.60 -1.83
C GLU A 178 20.37 -10.53 -3.02
N GLU A 179 19.36 -11.30 -3.42
CA GLU A 179 19.37 -11.99 -4.70
C GLU A 179 19.43 -10.89 -5.76
N GLU A 180 20.63 -10.72 -6.34
CA GLU A 180 20.79 -10.18 -7.68
C GLU A 180 19.91 -11.02 -8.62
N GLU A 181 18.65 -10.63 -8.81
CA GLU A 181 17.84 -11.10 -9.94
C GLU A 181 18.35 -10.44 -11.23
N GLY A 182 19.55 -10.88 -11.64
CA GLY A 182 20.00 -10.81 -13.02
C GLY A 182 19.32 -11.91 -13.82
N GLY A 183 18.21 -11.59 -14.48
CA GLY A 183 17.58 -12.56 -15.37
C GLY A 183 16.27 -12.06 -15.97
N ALA A 184 16.35 -11.51 -17.17
CA ALA A 184 15.16 -11.15 -17.93
C ALA A 184 14.34 -12.39 -18.27
N GLU A 185 13.26 -12.63 -17.53
CA GLU A 185 12.17 -13.47 -18.02
C GLU A 185 11.13 -12.59 -18.73
N THR A 186 10.93 -12.90 -20.00
CA THR A 186 9.99 -12.30 -20.94
C THR A 186 8.57 -12.71 -20.56
N GLU A 187 7.75 -11.76 -20.13
CA GLU A 187 6.29 -11.97 -20.11
C GLU A 187 5.69 -11.24 -21.32
N GLU A 188 5.13 -12.04 -22.22
CA GLU A 188 4.49 -11.63 -23.46
C GLU A 188 3.25 -10.76 -23.19
N GLN A 189 3.18 -9.62 -23.87
CA GLN A 189 1.95 -8.85 -24.01
C GLN A 189 0.95 -9.62 -24.89
N SER A 190 -0.19 -10.00 -24.31
CA SER A 190 -1.40 -10.24 -25.09
C SER A 190 -2.14 -8.90 -25.23
N GLY A 191 -1.79 -8.15 -26.28
CA GLY A 191 -2.61 -7.08 -26.80
C GLY A 191 -3.67 -7.68 -27.71
N ASN A 192 -4.95 -7.56 -27.34
CA ASN A 192 -6.04 -7.91 -28.23
C ASN A 192 -6.68 -6.62 -28.74
N GLU A 193 -6.14 -6.09 -29.83
CA GLU A 193 -6.87 -5.19 -30.72
C GLU A 193 -7.87 -6.04 -31.52
N SER A 194 -9.16 -5.74 -31.39
CA SER A 194 -10.16 -6.23 -32.32
C SER A 194 -10.81 -5.02 -32.99
N GLU A 195 -10.32 -4.74 -34.20
CA GLU A 195 -10.97 -3.91 -35.20
C GLU A 195 -12.32 -4.52 -35.62
N VAL A 196 -13.33 -3.65 -35.64
CA VAL A 196 -14.38 -3.46 -36.65
C VAL A 196 -14.76 -4.64 -37.54
N ASN A 197 -16.06 -5.01 -37.52
CA ASN A 197 -16.74 -5.38 -38.75
C ASN A 197 -18.23 -5.00 -38.67
N GLU A 198 -18.64 -3.99 -39.44
CA GLU A 198 -20.04 -3.79 -39.85
C GLU A 198 -20.43 -4.88 -40.86
N PRO A 199 -21.74 -5.21 -40.96
CA PRO A 199 -22.28 -5.56 -42.26
C PRO A 199 -23.47 -4.69 -42.64
N GLU A 200 -23.42 -4.21 -43.88
CA GLU A 200 -24.51 -3.67 -44.68
C GLU A 200 -25.57 -4.75 -45.05
N GLU A 201 -26.80 -4.26 -45.23
CA GLU A 201 -27.92 -4.73 -46.06
C GLU A 201 -28.64 -6.08 -45.75
N GLU A 202 -29.88 -5.98 -45.26
CA GLU A 202 -31.12 -6.10 -46.06
C GLU A 202 -32.27 -5.27 -45.46
#